data_AF-A0A7W3J7C6-F1
#
_entry.id   AF-A0A7W3J7C6-F1
#
_cell.length_a   1.000
_cell.length_b   1.000
_cell.length_c   1.000
_cell.angle_alpha   90.00
_cell.angle_beta   90.00
_cell.angle_gamma   90.00
#
_symmetry.space_group_name_H-M   'P 1'
#
loop_
_entity.id
_entity.type
_entity.pdbx_description
1 polymer ?
#
loop_
_entity_poly.entity_id
_entity_poly.type
_entity_poly.pdbx_seq_one_letter_code
_entity_poly.pdbx_strand_id
1 'polypeptide(L)'
;MKTTATSPDSLVRALGVVAQVLATVGEDRIETVTLNRGRISLHPHDLSEGEQIARALGCSLPMDHRMLVPGTTDWSGDIDGHEVHIRAQLRSLTAGPA
;
A
#
# COMPACT_ATOMS: atom_id res chain seq x y z
N MET A 1 6.02 -28.31 -4.11
CA MET A 1 6.28 -27.19 -3.19
C MET A 1 7.75 -26.82 -3.29
N LYS A 2 8.09 -25.71 -3.96
CA LYS A 2 9.46 -25.19 -3.93
C LYS A 2 9.58 -24.24 -2.75
N THR A 3 10.34 -24.64 -1.74
CA THR A 3 10.74 -23.78 -0.63
C THR A 3 11.69 -22.74 -1.18
N THR A 4 11.19 -21.55 -1.51
CA THR A 4 12.03 -20.41 -1.87
C THR A 4 12.76 -19.97 -0.62
N ALA A 5 14.01 -20.41 -0.47
CA ALA A 5 14.95 -19.83 0.45
C ALA A 5 14.98 -18.32 0.23
N THR A 6 14.72 -17.54 1.27
CA THR A 6 14.81 -16.09 1.21
C THR A 6 16.29 -15.74 1.12
N SER A 7 16.76 -15.36 -0.07
CA SER A 7 18.08 -14.75 -0.19
C SER A 7 18.10 -13.47 0.67
N PRO A 8 19.18 -13.19 1.42
CA PRO A 8 19.39 -11.89 2.07
C PRO A 8 19.12 -10.70 1.15
N ASP A 9 19.37 -10.86 -0.15
CA ASP A 9 19.06 -9.87 -1.19
C ASP A 9 17.59 -9.47 -1.24
N SER A 10 16.67 -10.35 -0.84
CA SER A 10 15.23 -10.10 -0.88
C SER A 10 14.79 -9.07 0.16
N LEU A 11 15.36 -9.10 1.37
CA LEU A 11 15.04 -8.12 2.41
C LEU A 11 15.66 -6.76 2.08
N VAL A 12 16.92 -6.75 1.63
CA VAL A 12 17.62 -5.51 1.25
C VAL A 12 16.89 -4.80 0.10
N ARG A 13 16.45 -5.56 -0.92
CA ARG A 13 15.63 -5.00 -2.01
C ARG A 13 14.32 -4.41 -1.49
N ALA A 14 13.61 -5.13 -0.63
CA ALA A 14 12.36 -4.67 -0.07
C ALA A 14 12.53 -3.38 0.75
N LEU A 15 13.62 -3.25 1.53
CA LEU A 15 13.98 -2.01 2.21
C LEU A 15 14.32 -0.87 1.24
N GLY A 16 14.96 -1.17 0.12
CA GLY A 16 15.20 -0.21 -0.96
C GLY A 16 13.88 0.33 -1.56
N VAL A 17 12.92 -0.55 -1.81
CA VAL A 17 11.57 -0.15 -2.27
C VAL A 17 10.88 0.70 -1.22
N VAL A 18 10.95 0.33 0.07
CA VAL A 18 10.40 1.16 1.15
C VAL A 18 11.02 2.56 1.15
N ALA A 19 12.35 2.68 1.04
CA ALA A 19 13.02 3.97 1.02
C ALA A 19 12.59 4.81 -0.19
N GLN A 20 12.47 4.22 -1.38
CA GLN A 20 11.99 4.90 -2.58
C GLN A 20 10.54 5.37 -2.42
N VAL A 21 9.68 4.51 -1.90
CA VAL A 21 8.26 4.82 -1.65
C VAL A 21 8.14 5.99 -0.68
N LEU A 22 8.82 5.93 0.47
CA LEU A 22 8.81 7.00 1.47
C LEU A 22 9.36 8.31 0.92
N ALA A 23 10.44 8.26 0.13
CA ALA A 23 10.99 9.44 -0.54
C ALA A 23 10.02 10.06 -1.57
N THR A 24 9.17 9.24 -2.20
CA THR A 24 8.19 9.70 -3.19
C THR A 24 6.98 10.36 -2.51
N VAL A 25 6.52 9.81 -1.38
CA VAL A 25 5.24 10.23 -0.77
C VAL A 25 5.41 11.23 0.36
N GLY A 26 6.58 11.26 1.01
CA GLY A 26 6.85 11.98 2.26
C GLY A 26 6.77 11.02 3.46
N GLU A 27 7.89 10.86 4.16
CA GLU A 27 7.98 9.95 5.33
C GLU A 27 7.04 10.38 6.46
N ASP A 28 6.87 11.70 6.65
CA ASP A 28 6.02 12.34 7.65
C ASP A 28 4.52 12.08 7.46
N ARG A 29 4.12 11.56 6.29
CA ARG A 29 2.73 11.23 5.97
C ARG A 29 2.39 9.77 6.30
N ILE A 30 3.40 8.94 6.57
CA ILE A 30 3.25 7.51 6.80
C ILE A 30 3.44 7.19 8.28
N GLU A 31 2.37 6.75 8.94
CA GLU A 31 2.40 6.32 10.34
C GLU A 31 3.15 5.00 10.51
N THR A 32 2.96 4.06 9.58
CA THR A 32 3.56 2.73 9.70
C THR A 32 3.86 2.12 8.34
N VAL A 33 5.02 1.49 8.25
CA VAL A 33 5.38 0.58 7.15
C VAL A 33 5.47 -0.83 7.71
N THR A 34 4.74 -1.77 7.12
CA THR A 34 4.86 -3.20 7.44
C THR A 34 5.46 -3.93 6.25
N LEU A 35 6.53 -4.69 6.51
CA LEU A 35 7.20 -5.50 5.52
C LEU A 35 6.90 -6.99 5.77
N ASN A 36 6.23 -7.62 4.82
CA ASN A 36 6.04 -9.06 4.75
C ASN A 36 6.76 -9.61 3.52
N ARG A 37 6.91 -10.94 3.43
CA ARG A 37 7.52 -11.56 2.24
C ARG A 37 6.70 -11.23 1.00
N GLY A 38 7.29 -10.45 0.08
CA GLY A 38 6.68 -10.05 -1.19
C GLY A 38 5.61 -8.96 -1.07
N ARG A 39 5.33 -8.44 0.14
CA ARG A 39 4.29 -7.45 0.38
C ARG A 39 4.79 -6.31 1.26
N ILE A 40 4.55 -5.09 0.82
CA ILE A 40 4.81 -3.86 1.57
C ILE A 40 3.46 -3.21 1.85
N SER A 41 3.19 -2.85 3.09
CA SER A 41 1.96 -2.16 3.47
C SER A 41 2.29 -0.82 4.12
N LEU A 42 1.72 0.24 3.56
CA LEU A 42 1.80 1.60 4.07
C LEU A 42 0.49 1.96 4.77
N HIS A 43 0.62 2.52 5.96
CA HIS A 43 -0.48 3.10 6.70
C HIS A 43 -0.22 4.61 6.85
N PRO A 44 -0.96 5.46 6.12
CA PRO A 44 -0.87 6.91 6.29
C PRO A 44 -1.39 7.37 7.65
N HIS A 45 -0.87 8.49 8.15
CA HIS A 45 -1.41 9.16 9.34
C HIS A 45 -2.85 9.67 9.12
N ASP A 46 -3.12 10.19 7.92
CA ASP A 46 -4.45 10.59 7.50
C ASP A 46 -4.94 9.66 6.39
N LEU A 47 -5.94 8.84 6.70
CA LEU A 47 -6.53 7.90 5.76
C LEU A 47 -7.19 8.60 4.56
N SER A 48 -7.61 9.86 4.68
CA SER A 48 -8.18 10.61 3.56
C SER A 48 -7.16 10.88 2.45
N GLU A 49 -5.86 10.88 2.77
CA GLU A 49 -4.77 11.03 1.81
C GLU A 49 -4.38 9.73 1.12
N GLY A 50 -4.82 8.57 1.64
CA GLY A 50 -4.35 7.26 1.21
C GLY A 50 -4.58 6.98 -0.28
N GLU A 51 -5.70 7.42 -0.85
CA GLU A 51 -5.94 7.29 -2.29
C GLU A 51 -4.97 8.14 -3.12
N GLN A 52 -4.69 9.37 -2.70
CA GLN A 52 -3.73 10.24 -3.38
C GLN A 52 -2.32 9.65 -3.34
N ILE A 53 -1.90 9.13 -2.19
CA ILE A 53 -0.63 8.43 -2.00
C ILE A 53 -0.56 7.22 -2.92
N ALA A 54 -1.60 6.39 -2.95
CA ALA A 54 -1.67 5.23 -3.82
C ALA A 54 -1.52 5.59 -5.30
N ARG A 55 -2.22 6.65 -5.75
CA ARG A 55 -2.10 7.16 -7.12
C ARG A 55 -0.70 7.67 -7.46
N ALA A 56 -0.05 8.37 -6.53
CA ALA A 56 1.33 8.85 -6.71
C ALA A 56 2.33 7.69 -6.88
N LEU A 57 2.04 6.55 -6.27
CA LEU A 57 2.84 5.32 -6.35
C LEU A 57 2.44 4.38 -7.50
N GLY A 58 1.38 4.70 -8.24
CA GLY A 58 0.85 3.81 -9.29
C GLY A 58 0.01 2.63 -8.78
N CYS A 59 -0.34 2.60 -7.50
CA CYS A 59 -1.22 1.59 -6.90
C CYS A 59 -2.69 1.90 -7.22
N SER A 60 -3.21 1.32 -8.30
CA SER A 60 -4.52 1.65 -8.86
C SER A 60 -5.62 0.61 -8.59
N LEU A 61 -5.34 -0.47 -7.85
CA LEU A 61 -6.30 -1.56 -7.61
C LEU A 61 -6.97 -1.41 -6.24
N PRO A 62 -8.22 -0.94 -6.16
CA PRO A 62 -8.91 -0.78 -4.88
C PRO A 62 -9.62 -2.05 -4.43
N MET A 63 -9.50 -2.36 -3.14
CA MET A 63 -10.28 -3.37 -2.42
C MET A 63 -10.99 -2.73 -1.23
N ASP A 64 -12.31 -2.75 -1.23
CA ASP A 64 -13.12 -2.12 -0.17
C ASP A 64 -13.40 -3.09 0.98
N HIS A 65 -12.95 -2.75 2.18
CA HIS A 65 -13.23 -3.47 3.43
C HIS A 65 -14.35 -2.80 4.22
N ARG A 66 -15.59 -2.97 3.75
CA ARG A 66 -16.79 -2.30 4.31
C ARG A 66 -17.26 -2.83 5.66
N MET A 67 -16.84 -4.04 6.04
CA MET A 67 -17.24 -4.66 7.31
C MET A 67 -16.40 -4.21 8.50
N LEU A 68 -15.35 -3.41 8.28
CA LEU A 68 -14.58 -2.76 9.34
C LEU A 68 -15.28 -1.48 9.80
N VAL A 69 -15.08 -1.08 11.05
CA VAL A 69 -15.59 0.18 11.60
C VAL A 69 -14.40 0.99 12.16
N PRO A 70 -13.98 2.09 11.50
CA PRO A 70 -14.47 2.57 10.20
C PRO A 70 -14.09 1.64 9.04
N GLY A 71 -14.87 1.68 7.95
CA GLY A 71 -14.53 0.97 6.72
C GLY A 71 -13.28 1.58 6.08
N THR A 72 -12.56 0.79 5.28
CA THR A 72 -11.34 1.24 4.58
C THR A 72 -11.31 0.75 3.14
N THR A 73 -10.51 1.41 2.30
CA THR A 73 -10.12 0.89 0.98
C THR A 73 -8.63 0.59 1.03
N ASP A 74 -8.24 -0.60 0.62
CA ASP A 74 -6.84 -1.00 0.42
C ASP A 74 -6.52 -0.85 -1.07
N TRP A 75 -5.57 0.03 -1.39
CA TRP A 75 -5.12 0.25 -2.78
C TRP A 75 -3.83 -0.51 -3.01
N SER A 76 -3.77 -1.35 -4.05
CA SER A 76 -2.58 -2.14 -4.36
C SER A 76 -2.01 -1.88 -5.76
N GLY A 77 -0.72 -2.20 -5.89
CA GLY A 77 0.05 -2.16 -7.14
C GLY A 77 1.37 -2.92 -6.98
N ASP A 78 2.14 -3.02 -8.06
CA ASP A 78 3.49 -3.58 -8.04
C ASP A 78 4.53 -2.45 -8.14
N ILE A 79 5.52 -2.48 -7.25
CA ILE A 79 6.69 -1.59 -7.30
C ILE A 79 7.94 -2.47 -7.19
N ASP A 80 8.72 -2.53 -8.27
CA ASP A 80 9.93 -3.34 -8.38
C ASP A 80 9.74 -4.80 -7.92
N GLY A 81 8.62 -5.42 -8.33
CA GLY A 81 8.29 -6.82 -8.04
C GLY A 81 7.79 -7.06 -6.62
N HIS A 82 7.43 -6.01 -5.87
CA HIS A 82 6.78 -6.10 -4.56
C HIS A 82 5.34 -5.61 -4.66
N GLU A 83 4.42 -6.38 -4.10
CA GLU A 83 3.03 -5.95 -3.95
C GLU A 83 2.97 -4.87 -2.87
N VAL A 84 2.68 -3.63 -3.27
CA VAL A 84 2.58 -2.49 -2.37
C VAL A 84 1.12 -2.19 -2.13
N HIS A 85 0.76 -2.04 -0.86
CA HIS A 85 -0.59 -1.74 -0.40
C HIS A 85 -0.61 -0.45 0.39
N ILE A 86 -1.63 0.37 0.16
CA ILE A 86 -1.84 1.62 0.85
C ILE A 86 -3.25 1.61 1.42
N ARG A 87 -3.35 1.72 2.74
CA ARG A 87 -4.64 1.87 3.40
C ARG A 87 -5.15 3.30 3.22
N ALA A 88 -6.41 3.42 2.84
CA ALA A 88 -7.10 4.68 2.67
C ALA A 88 -8.49 4.63 3.33
N GLN A 89 -9.09 5.81 3.46
CA GLN A 89 -10.49 5.97 3.80
C GLN A 89 -11.35 5.19 2.79
N LEU A 90 -12.45 4.60 3.27
CA LEU A 90 -13.38 3.92 2.38
C LEU A 90 -13.87 4.88 1.30
N ARG A 91 -13.58 4.56 0.04
CA ARG A 91 -14.05 5.36 -1.09
C ARG A 91 -15.59 5.38 -1.11
N SER A 92 -16.15 6.53 -1.43
CA SER A 92 -17.57 6.64 -1.73
C SER A 92 -17.81 6.14 -3.15
N LEU A 93 -18.44 4.99 -3.30
CA LEU A 93 -19.06 4.63 -4.57
C LEU A 93 -20.32 5.48 -4.69
N THR A 94 -20.20 6.73 -5.17
CA THR A 94 -21.39 7.43 -5.66
C THR A 94 -21.98 6.57 -6.78
N ALA A 95 -23.12 5.95 -6.50
CA ALA A 95 -23.96 5.39 -7.55
C ALA A 95 -24.20 6.52 -8.55
N GLY A 96 -23.66 6.40 -9.77
CA GLY A 96 -24.10 7.24 -10.87
C GLY A 96 -25.62 7.12 -11.01
N PRO A 97 -26.33 8.17 -11.45
CA PRO A 97 -27.77 8.10 -11.60
C PRO A 97 -28.14 6.90 -12.49
N ALA A 98 -29.09 6.11 -12.01
CA ALA A 98 -29.69 4.98 -12.72
C ALA A 98 -30.39 5.42 -14.00
#